data_AF-D0NS14-F1
#
_entry.id   AF-D0NS14-F1
#
_cell.length_a   1.000
_cell.length_b   1.000
_cell.length_c   1.000
_cell.angle_alpha   90.00
_cell.angle_beta   90.00
_cell.angle_gamma   90.00
#
_symmetry.space_group_name_H-M   'P 1'
#
loop_
_entity.id
_entity.type
_entity.pdbx_description
1 polymer ?
#
loop_
_entity_poly.entity_id
_entity_poly.type
_entity_poly.pdbx_seq_one_letter_code
_entity_poly.pdbx_strand_id
1 'polypeptide(L)'
;MDESNADQGELPRETPFPASDEDNADLSPAQKMIVCKQMLLSRLQVIEVMEERLAKIAKYALKLLNERDELAAIISREKDEGFCIASAFGVSTLGTGYVPSYSVLLEQCFEALLEH
;
A
#
# COMPACT_ATOMS: atom_id res chain seq x y z
N MET A 1 -22.26 17.00 1.44
CA MET A 1 -22.48 15.68 0.84
C MET A 1 -21.12 15.20 0.38
N ASP A 2 -20.41 14.31 1.04
CA ASP A 2 -20.72 13.46 2.18
C ASP A 2 -19.43 13.10 2.92
N GLU A 3 -19.63 12.55 4.11
CA GLU A 3 -18.77 12.52 5.29
C GLU A 3 -17.34 11.96 5.10
N SER A 4 -16.37 12.73 5.61
CA SER A 4 -15.14 12.16 6.17
C SER A 4 -15.51 11.32 7.39
N ASN A 5 -15.73 10.03 7.19
CA ASN A 5 -15.68 9.08 8.29
C ASN A 5 -14.37 8.30 8.17
N ALA A 6 -13.34 8.83 8.82
CA ALA A 6 -12.15 8.06 9.14
C ALA A 6 -12.59 7.01 10.16
N ASP A 7 -13.04 5.85 9.65
CA ASP A 7 -13.29 4.65 10.43
C ASP A 7 -11.95 4.23 11.04
N GLN A 8 -11.68 4.75 12.24
CA GLN A 8 -10.55 4.36 13.05
C GLN A 8 -10.73 2.87 13.30
N GLY A 9 -9.95 2.06 12.58
CA GLY A 9 -9.93 0.62 12.75
C GLY A 9 -9.50 0.29 14.17
N GLU A 10 -10.46 0.22 15.09
CA GLU A 10 -10.30 -0.50 16.34
C GLU A 10 -9.95 -1.93 15.96
N LEU A 11 -8.71 -2.33 16.28
CA LEU A 11 -8.36 -3.73 16.39
C LEU A 11 -9.47 -4.39 17.23
N PRO A 12 -10.03 -5.53 16.82
CA PRO A 12 -10.86 -6.32 17.70
C PRO A 12 -10.04 -6.52 18.97
N ARG A 13 -10.50 -5.95 20.09
CA ARG A 13 -9.88 -6.17 21.40
C ARG A 13 -9.66 -7.67 21.50
N GLU A 14 -8.40 -8.08 21.59
CA GLU A 14 -8.07 -9.44 21.96
C GLU A 14 -8.80 -9.69 23.28
N THR A 15 -9.88 -10.46 23.21
CA THR A 15 -10.59 -10.89 24.41
C THR A 15 -9.54 -11.59 25.26
N PRO A 16 -9.29 -11.14 26.50
CA PRO A 16 -8.37 -11.81 27.37
C PRO A 16 -8.80 -13.27 27.41
N PHE A 17 -7.91 -14.18 27.00
CA PHE A 17 -8.10 -15.58 27.34
C PHE A 17 -8.40 -15.62 28.84
N PRO A 18 -9.44 -16.35 29.30
CA PRO A 18 -9.62 -16.53 30.72
C PRO A 18 -8.31 -17.07 31.29
N ALA A 19 -7.77 -16.34 32.26
CA ALA A 19 -6.50 -16.66 32.88
C ALA A 19 -6.57 -18.06 33.48
N SER A 20 -5.54 -18.86 33.20
CA SER A 20 -5.04 -20.00 33.99
C SER A 20 -5.99 -21.18 34.26
N ASP A 21 -5.42 -22.38 34.19
CA ASP A 21 -6.05 -23.69 34.41
C ASP A 21 -6.74 -23.88 35.78
N GLU A 22 -6.68 -22.90 36.69
CA GLU A 22 -7.20 -23.01 38.05
C GLU A 22 -8.73 -22.77 38.16
N ASP A 23 -9.34 -21.92 37.32
CA ASP A 23 -10.80 -21.66 37.37
C ASP A 23 -11.63 -22.73 36.63
N ASN A 24 -10.99 -23.60 35.83
CA ASN A 24 -11.65 -24.64 35.03
C ASN A 24 -11.66 -26.03 35.69
N ALA A 25 -11.04 -26.18 36.85
CA ALA A 25 -10.95 -27.47 37.54
C ALA A 25 -12.33 -28.02 37.94
N ASP A 26 -13.28 -27.13 38.29
CA ASP A 26 -14.60 -27.49 38.84
C ASP A 26 -15.74 -27.55 37.81
N LEU A 27 -15.48 -27.29 36.52
CA LEU A 27 -16.53 -27.35 35.50
C LEU A 27 -16.88 -28.79 35.11
N SER A 28 -18.18 -29.08 35.05
CA SER A 28 -18.66 -30.34 34.50
C SER A 28 -18.20 -30.52 33.03
N PRO A 29 -18.02 -31.76 32.54
CA PRO A 29 -17.64 -32.00 31.14
C PRO A 29 -18.56 -31.31 30.12
N ALA A 30 -19.85 -31.17 30.45
CA ALA A 30 -20.81 -30.47 29.61
C ALA A 30 -20.53 -28.96 29.53
N GLN A 31 -20.21 -28.32 30.67
CA GLN A 31 -19.82 -26.90 30.68
C GLN A 31 -18.54 -26.67 29.88
N LYS A 32 -17.53 -27.53 30.05
CA LYS A 32 -16.26 -27.44 29.30
C LYS A 32 -16.51 -27.49 27.79
N MET A 33 -17.38 -28.39 27.34
CA MET A 33 -17.76 -28.50 25.93
C MET A 33 -18.44 -27.22 25.40
N ILE A 34 -19.32 -26.60 26.19
CA ILE A 34 -19.99 -25.34 25.80
C ILE A 34 -18.97 -24.21 25.65
N VAL A 35 -18.07 -24.05 26.63
CA VAL A 35 -17.03 -23.02 26.61
C VAL A 35 -16.10 -23.21 25.41
N CYS A 36 -15.61 -24.43 25.17
CA CYS A 36 -14.78 -24.72 24.00
C CYS A 36 -15.49 -24.40 22.68
N LYS A 37 -16.77 -24.75 22.55
CA LYS A 37 -17.57 -24.43 21.36
C LYS A 37 -17.67 -22.92 21.14
N GLN A 38 -17.94 -22.14 22.18
CA GLN A 38 -18.01 -20.68 22.09
C GLN A 38 -16.67 -20.05 21.73
N MET A 39 -15.57 -20.55 22.30
CA MET A 39 -14.23 -20.12 21.93
C MET A 39 -13.93 -20.38 20.46
N LEU A 40 -14.27 -21.57 19.95
CA LEU A 40 -14.07 -21.92 18.54
C LEU A 40 -14.90 -21.03 17.60
N LEU A 41 -16.16 -20.77 17.94
CA LEU A 41 -17.02 -19.89 17.15
C LEU A 41 -16.50 -18.44 17.15
N SER A 42 -16.05 -17.94 18.30
CA SER A 42 -15.46 -16.60 18.38
C SER A 42 -14.18 -16.51 17.54
N ARG A 43 -13.32 -17.54 17.57
CA ARG A 43 -12.11 -17.58 16.75
C ARG A 43 -12.43 -17.66 15.25
N LEU A 44 -13.44 -18.42 14.86
CA LEU A 44 -13.90 -18.50 13.48
C LEU A 44 -14.36 -17.13 12.97
N GLN A 45 -15.16 -16.41 13.77
CA GLN A 45 -15.63 -15.07 13.41
C GLN A 45 -14.47 -14.07 13.22
N VAL A 46 -13.43 -14.15 14.06
CA VAL A 46 -12.22 -13.32 13.90
C VAL A 46 -11.49 -13.64 12.60
N ILE A 47 -11.37 -14.92 12.25
CA ILE A 47 -10.74 -15.35 10.99
C ILE A 47 -11.50 -14.80 9.79
N GLU A 48 -12.83 -14.90 9.77
CA GLU A 48 -13.67 -14.39 8.69
C GLU A 48 -13.46 -12.88 8.47
N VAL A 49 -13.40 -12.10 9.55
CA VAL A 49 -13.12 -10.65 9.48
C VAL A 49 -11.71 -10.38 8.95
N MET A 50 -10.72 -11.16 9.36
CA MET A 50 -9.34 -11.03 8.87
C MET A 50 -9.25 -11.36 7.37
N GLU A 51 -9.95 -12.39 6.91
CA GLU A 51 -10.01 -12.78 5.49
C GLU A 51 -10.64 -11.68 4.63
N GLU A 52 -11.75 -11.08 5.08
CA GLU A 52 -12.38 -9.96 4.38
C GLU A 52 -11.44 -8.75 4.27
N ARG A 53 -10.73 -8.44 5.36
CA ARG A 53 -9.74 -7.35 5.38
C ARG A 53 -8.58 -7.64 4.43
N LEU A 54 -8.07 -8.87 4.41
CA LEU A 54 -7.02 -9.29 3.47
C LEU A 54 -7.47 -9.16 2.02
N ALA A 55 -8.70 -9.55 1.70
CA ALA A 55 -9.26 -9.41 0.36
C ALA A 55 -9.31 -7.93 -0.08
N LYS A 56 -9.71 -7.01 0.82
CA LYS A 56 -9.69 -5.57 0.55
C LYS A 56 -8.27 -5.07 0.29
N ILE A 57 -7.31 -5.42 1.14
CA ILE A 57 -5.90 -5.02 0.98
C ILE A 57 -5.35 -5.53 -0.35
N ALA A 58 -5.58 -6.79 -0.70
CA ALA A 58 -5.12 -7.38 -1.95
C ALA A 58 -5.67 -6.64 -3.18
N LYS A 59 -6.96 -6.27 -3.15
CA LYS A 59 -7.60 -5.48 -4.21
C LYS A 59 -6.93 -4.11 -4.39
N TYR A 60 -6.68 -3.39 -3.30
CA TYR A 60 -6.02 -2.08 -3.36
C TYR A 60 -4.55 -2.19 -3.78
N ALA A 61 -3.84 -3.21 -3.33
CA ALA A 61 -2.45 -3.46 -3.71
C ALA A 61 -2.32 -3.69 -5.22
N LEU A 62 -3.24 -4.46 -5.82
CA LEU A 62 -3.26 -4.68 -7.26
C LEU A 62 -3.52 -3.38 -8.03
N LYS A 63 -4.48 -2.55 -7.56
CA LYS A 63 -4.72 -1.24 -8.17
C LYS A 63 -3.47 -0.38 -8.12
N LEU A 64 -2.83 -0.27 -6.95
CA LEU A 64 -1.62 0.53 -6.77
C LEU A 64 -0.48 0.07 -7.70
N LEU A 65 -0.35 -1.24 -7.92
CA LEU A 65 0.64 -1.79 -8.84
C LEU A 65 0.40 -1.31 -10.28
N ASN A 66 -0.86 -1.33 -10.73
CA ASN A 66 -1.21 -0.86 -12.08
C ASN A 66 -0.96 0.64 -12.26
N GLU A 67 -1.37 1.47 -11.28
CA GLU A 67 -1.15 2.92 -11.32
C GLU A 67 0.36 3.25 -11.32
N ARG A 68 1.16 2.49 -10.59
CA ARG A 68 2.63 2.61 -10.61
C ARG A 68 3.19 2.28 -12.00
N ASP A 69 2.69 1.24 -12.65
CA ASP A 69 3.15 0.84 -13.99
C ASP A 69 2.77 1.90 -15.04
N GLU A 70 1.58 2.48 -14.94
CA GLU A 70 1.16 3.59 -15.79
C GLU A 70 2.05 4.83 -15.58
N LEU A 71 2.31 5.20 -14.32
CA LEU A 71 3.22 6.30 -14.00
C LEU A 71 4.63 6.06 -14.54
N ALA A 72 5.16 4.83 -14.42
CA ALA A 72 6.47 4.48 -14.97
C ALA A 72 6.51 4.62 -16.51
N ALA A 73 5.41 4.27 -17.19
CA ALA A 73 5.28 4.43 -18.63
C ALA A 73 5.25 5.93 -19.04
N ILE A 74 4.56 6.77 -18.27
CA ILE A 74 4.53 8.23 -18.50
C ILE A 74 5.94 8.82 -18.31
N ILE A 75 6.61 8.50 -17.19
CA ILE A 75 7.96 9.00 -16.90
C ILE A 75 8.95 8.56 -17.98
N SER A 76 8.88 7.31 -18.46
CA SER A 76 9.76 6.85 -19.54
C SER A 76 9.56 7.64 -20.82
N ARG A 77 8.30 7.94 -21.18
CA ARG A 77 7.96 8.72 -22.37
C ARG A 77 8.50 10.15 -22.25
N GLU A 78 8.23 10.83 -21.14
CA GLU A 78 8.74 12.17 -20.88
C GLU A 78 10.27 12.22 -20.95
N LYS A 79 10.94 11.23 -20.35
CA LYS A 79 12.39 11.10 -20.41
C LYS A 79 12.88 11.00 -21.87
N ASP A 80 12.26 10.14 -22.68
CA ASP A 80 12.64 9.98 -24.09
C ASP A 80 12.38 11.25 -24.92
N GLU A 81 11.27 11.95 -24.66
CA GLU A 81 10.97 13.27 -25.26
C GLU A 81 12.01 14.32 -24.87
N GLY A 82 12.40 14.38 -23.58
CA GLY A 82 13.42 15.29 -23.08
C GLY A 82 14.77 15.08 -23.72
N PHE A 83 15.18 13.82 -23.90
CA PHE A 83 16.40 13.50 -24.65
C PHE A 83 16.34 13.95 -26.11
N CYS A 84 15.18 13.78 -26.77
CA CYS A 84 14.99 14.25 -28.14
C CYS A 84 15.14 15.78 -28.23
N ILE A 85 14.51 16.51 -27.31
CA ILE A 85 14.58 17.99 -27.26
C ILE A 85 16.02 18.43 -26.98
N ALA A 86 16.67 17.88 -25.96
CA ALA A 86 18.06 18.21 -25.63
C ALA A 86 19.02 17.94 -26.79
N SER A 87 18.85 16.82 -27.49
CA SER A 87 19.63 16.53 -28.70
C SER A 87 19.39 17.56 -29.81
N ALA A 88 18.17 18.07 -29.98
CA ALA A 88 17.87 19.09 -30.97
C ALA A 88 18.52 20.45 -30.65
N PHE A 89 18.65 20.78 -29.36
CA PHE A 89 19.34 21.98 -28.88
C PHE A 89 20.84 21.79 -28.63
N GLY A 90 21.41 20.62 -28.93
CA GLY A 90 22.82 20.32 -28.71
C GLY A 90 23.25 20.26 -27.24
N VAL A 91 22.28 20.10 -26.32
CA VAL A 91 22.52 19.99 -24.88
C VAL A 91 23.12 18.62 -24.57
N SER A 92 24.28 18.60 -23.90
CA SER A 92 24.95 17.36 -23.50
C SER A 92 24.21 16.71 -22.32
N THR A 93 23.71 15.50 -22.54
CA THR A 93 22.93 14.75 -21.55
C THR A 93 23.75 13.70 -20.78
N LEU A 94 25.05 13.58 -21.06
CA LEU A 94 25.94 12.51 -20.59
C LEU A 94 26.96 12.95 -19.52
N GLY A 95 26.80 14.13 -18.92
CA GLY A 95 27.88 14.82 -18.20
C GLY A 95 28.14 14.42 -16.74
N THR A 96 27.17 13.84 -16.01
CA THR A 96 27.23 13.85 -14.53
C THR A 96 27.15 12.48 -13.84
N GLY A 97 27.14 11.37 -14.59
CA GLY A 97 27.00 10.03 -14.00
C GLY A 97 25.60 9.72 -13.46
N TYR A 98 24.70 10.71 -13.44
CA TYR A 98 23.27 10.58 -13.15
C TYR A 98 22.46 10.99 -14.37
N VAL A 99 21.34 10.31 -14.60
CA VAL A 99 20.39 10.69 -15.66
C VAL A 99 19.62 11.94 -15.19
N PRO A 100 19.67 13.05 -15.93
CA PRO A 100 18.91 14.26 -15.58
C PRO A 100 17.40 13.98 -15.63
N SER A 101 16.64 14.60 -14.72
CA SER A 101 15.17 14.56 -14.77
C SER A 101 14.67 15.33 -15.99
N TYR A 102 13.44 15.04 -16.43
CA TYR A 102 12.81 15.74 -17.55
C TYR A 102 12.76 17.26 -17.34
N SER A 103 12.45 17.72 -16.12
CA SER A 103 12.43 19.14 -15.77
C SER A 103 13.79 19.80 -15.95
N VAL A 104 14.87 19.17 -15.49
CA VAL A 104 16.24 19.69 -15.60
C VAL A 104 16.69 19.70 -17.06
N LEU A 105 16.32 18.67 -17.84
CA LEU A 105 16.55 18.64 -19.29
C LEU A 105 15.87 19.82 -19.99
N LEU A 106 14.61 20.11 -19.66
CA LEU A 106 13.90 21.25 -20.23
C LEU A 106 14.53 22.59 -19.85
N GLU A 107 14.91 22.78 -18.57
CA GLU A 107 15.61 23.99 -18.13
C GLU A 107 16.89 24.22 -18.92
N GLN A 108 17.73 23.20 -19.09
CA GLN A 108 18.96 23.29 -19.89
C GLN A 108 18.68 23.61 -21.37
N CYS A 109 17.59 23.06 -21.93
CA CYS A 109 17.17 23.41 -23.29
C CYS A 109 16.72 24.87 -23.40
N PHE A 110 16.02 25.40 -22.39
CA PHE A 110 15.63 26.80 -22.35
C PHE A 110 16.82 27.73 -22.19
N GLU A 111 17.79 27.37 -21.34
CA GLU A 111 19.05 28.11 -21.21
C GLU A 111 19.79 28.15 -22.55
N ALA A 112 19.95 27.00 -23.21
CA ALA A 112 20.57 26.92 -24.53
C ALA A 112 19.84 27.72 -25.60
N LEU A 113 18.50 27.83 -25.52
CA LEU A 113 17.69 28.66 -26.41
C LEU A 113 17.89 30.17 -26.15
N LEU A 114 18.08 30.57 -24.89
CA LEU A 114 18.24 31.98 -24.49
C LEU A 114 19.67 32.51 -24.70
N GLU A 115 20.66 31.62 -24.69
CA GLU A 115 22.06 31.96 -25.00
C GLU A 115 22.34 32.10 -26.50
N HIS A 116 21.37 31.73 -27.35
CA HIS A 116 21.42 31.77 -28.81
C HIS A 116 20.82 33.04 -29.41
#